data_AF-A0A7W3G1P9-F1
#
_entry.id   AF-A0A7W3G1P9-F1
#
_cell.length_a   1.000
_cell.length_b   1.000
_cell.length_c   1.000
_cell.angle_alpha   90.00
_cell.angle_beta   90.00
_cell.angle_gamma   90.00
#
_symmetry.space_group_name_H-M   'P 1'
#
loop_
_entity.id
_entity.type
_entity.pdbx_description
1 polymer ?
#
loop_
_entity_poly.entity_id
_entity_poly.type
_entity_poly.pdbx_seq_one_letter_code
_entity_poly.pdbx_strand_id
1 'polypeptide(L)'
;MFFRRAALALAVSAAFASATGIAGEKLDMSFIQGGGGVNPEVWAALNGSYAPGRYLVDLSLNGKEAGKQILDVTPQDSNELCLTEAWLTKAGVYVSADYFREGYDATRQCYVLTKA
;
A
#
# COMPACT_ATOMS: atom_id res chain seq x y z
N MET A 1 40.07 -8.35 -43.45
CA MET A 1 39.90 -8.88 -42.07
C MET A 1 39.23 -7.88 -41.12
N PHE A 2 39.52 -6.57 -41.22
CA PHE A 2 38.98 -5.53 -40.33
C PHE A 2 37.45 -5.34 -40.37
N PHE A 3 36.83 -5.39 -41.56
CA PHE A 3 35.37 -5.21 -41.71
C PHE A 3 34.54 -6.29 -41.00
N ARG A 4 35.01 -7.55 -41.00
CA ARG A 4 34.35 -8.66 -40.29
C ARG A 4 34.42 -8.50 -38.77
N ARG A 5 35.54 -7.95 -38.25
CA ARG A 5 35.72 -7.69 -36.82
C ARG A 5 34.86 -6.52 -36.34
N ALA A 6 34.74 -5.47 -37.17
CA ALA A 6 33.86 -4.33 -36.89
C ALA A 6 32.38 -4.75 -36.90
N ALA A 7 31.96 -5.57 -37.86
CA ALA A 7 30.59 -6.11 -37.90
C ALA A 7 30.28 -7.01 -36.69
N LEU A 8 31.23 -7.83 -36.27
CA LEU A 8 31.08 -8.68 -35.07
C LEU A 8 30.95 -7.83 -33.80
N ALA A 9 31.79 -6.81 -33.65
CA ALA A 9 31.73 -5.89 -32.52
C ALA A 9 30.39 -5.13 -32.49
N LEU A 10 29.90 -4.68 -33.64
CA LEU A 10 28.61 -3.99 -33.74
C LEU A 10 27.43 -4.91 -33.37
N ALA A 11 27.47 -6.17 -33.82
CA ALA A 11 26.43 -7.16 -33.51
C ALA A 11 26.41 -7.52 -32.02
N VAL A 12 27.59 -7.65 -31.40
CA VAL A 12 27.72 -7.90 -29.96
C VAL A 12 27.21 -6.71 -29.14
N SER A 13 27.58 -5.48 -29.51
CA SER A 13 27.07 -4.27 -28.84
C SER A 13 25.56 -4.11 -28.99
N ALA A 14 24.98 -4.46 -30.15
CA ALA A 14 23.53 -4.44 -30.36
C ALA A 14 22.80 -5.48 -29.52
N ALA A 15 23.38 -6.67 -29.33
CA ALA A 15 22.81 -7.71 -28.46
C ALA A 15 22.81 -7.31 -26.98
N PHE A 16 23.86 -6.61 -26.51
CA PHE A 16 23.89 -6.10 -25.13
C PHE A 16 23.00 -4.87 -24.92
N ALA A 17 22.79 -4.03 -25.94
CA ALA A 17 21.90 -2.88 -25.87
C ALA A 17 20.40 -3.23 -25.94
N SER A 18 20.06 -4.43 -26.43
CA SER A 18 18.67 -4.91 -26.54
C SER A 18 18.21 -5.75 -25.35
N ALA A 19 19.10 -6.07 -24.41
CA ALA A 19 18.76 -6.66 -23.12
C ALA A 19 18.16 -5.59 -22.18
N THR A 20 16.98 -5.08 -22.53
CA THR A 20 16.11 -4.48 -21.52
C THR A 20 15.68 -5.63 -20.61
N GLY A 21 16.21 -5.66 -19.40
CA GLY A 21 15.71 -6.60 -18.38
C GLY A 21 14.24 -6.31 -18.18
N ILE A 22 13.36 -7.20 -18.65
CA ILE A 22 11.95 -7.17 -18.27
C ILE A 22 11.94 -7.58 -16.80
N ALA A 23 12.00 -6.58 -15.92
CA ALA A 23 11.65 -6.79 -14.53
C ALA A 23 10.21 -7.33 -14.53
N GLY A 24 10.01 -8.53 -13.99
CA GLY A 24 8.66 -9.06 -13.86
C GLY A 24 7.81 -8.06 -13.09
N GLU A 25 6.71 -7.61 -13.67
CA GLU A 25 5.79 -6.64 -13.04
C GLU A 25 5.13 -7.20 -11.77
N LYS A 26 5.26 -8.52 -11.54
CA LYS A 26 4.62 -9.26 -10.46
C LYS A 26 5.66 -9.99 -9.62
N LEU A 27 5.54 -9.83 -8.30
CA LEU A 27 6.32 -10.61 -7.33
C LEU A 27 5.96 -12.10 -7.49
N ASP A 28 6.96 -12.98 -7.49
CA ASP A 28 6.75 -14.42 -7.43
C ASP A 28 6.30 -14.80 -6.02
N MET A 29 5.04 -15.22 -5.88
CA MET A 29 4.43 -15.56 -4.59
C MET A 29 4.51 -17.07 -4.27
N SER A 30 5.18 -17.87 -5.10
CA SER A 30 5.28 -19.33 -4.94
C SER A 30 5.95 -19.78 -3.64
N PHE A 31 6.77 -18.90 -3.03
CA PHE A 31 7.46 -19.17 -1.77
C PHE A 31 6.55 -19.09 -0.53
N ILE A 32 5.37 -18.45 -0.64
CA ILE A 32 4.50 -18.26 0.52
C ILE A 32 3.86 -19.59 0.87
N GLN A 33 4.27 -20.14 2.01
CA GLN A 33 3.69 -21.36 2.54
C GLN A 33 2.20 -21.14 2.83
N GLY A 34 1.35 -21.98 2.23
CA GLY A 34 -0.11 -21.82 2.28
C GLY A 34 -0.69 -20.79 1.30
N GLY A 35 0.15 -20.07 0.54
CA GLY A 35 -0.27 -19.04 -0.42
C GLY A 35 -0.82 -19.58 -1.75
N GLY A 36 -0.47 -20.82 -2.13
CA GLY A 36 -0.85 -21.42 -3.41
C GLY A 36 -2.36 -21.64 -3.61
N GLY A 37 -3.15 -21.63 -2.52
CA GLY A 37 -4.62 -21.72 -2.56
C GLY A 37 -5.33 -20.39 -2.34
N VAL A 38 -4.60 -19.29 -2.18
CA VAL A 38 -5.17 -17.97 -1.91
C VAL A 38 -5.57 -17.31 -3.22
N ASN A 39 -6.81 -16.83 -3.30
CA ASN A 39 -7.34 -16.12 -4.47
C ASN A 39 -6.40 -14.96 -4.87
N PRO A 40 -5.97 -14.85 -6.14
CA PRO A 40 -5.16 -13.74 -6.65
C PRO A 40 -5.64 -12.34 -6.27
N GLU A 41 -6.95 -12.15 -6.08
CA GLU A 41 -7.57 -10.89 -5.66
C GLU A 41 -7.14 -10.46 -4.26
N VAL A 42 -6.87 -11.42 -3.36
CA VAL A 42 -6.36 -11.14 -2.00
C VAL A 42 -4.97 -10.54 -2.08
N TRP A 43 -4.12 -11.04 -2.97
CA TRP A 43 -2.80 -10.45 -3.21
C TRP A 43 -2.90 -9.05 -3.82
N ALA A 44 -3.83 -8.85 -4.76
CA ALA A 44 -4.06 -7.54 -5.36
C ALA A 44 -4.53 -6.50 -4.32
N ALA A 45 -5.34 -6.91 -3.33
CA ALA A 45 -5.80 -6.03 -2.25
C ALA A 45 -4.67 -5.52 -1.35
N LEU A 46 -3.49 -6.16 -1.35
CA LEU A 46 -2.31 -5.71 -0.60
C LEU A 46 -1.51 -4.61 -1.30
N ASN A 47 -1.84 -4.26 -2.55
CA ASN A 47 -1.11 -3.24 -3.31
C ASN A 47 -1.50 -1.80 -2.94
N GLY A 48 -2.52 -1.61 -2.09
CA GLY A 48 -2.92 -0.30 -1.58
C GLY A 48 -1.95 0.27 -0.55
N SER A 49 -2.10 1.55 -0.22
CA SER A 49 -1.38 2.21 0.88
C SER A 49 -1.68 1.58 2.24
N TYR A 50 -2.89 1.05 2.42
CA TYR A 50 -3.31 0.35 3.63
C TYR A 50 -3.76 -1.06 3.29
N ALA A 51 -2.91 -2.04 3.59
CA ALA A 51 -3.24 -3.45 3.41
C ALA A 51 -4.39 -3.85 4.37
N PRO A 52 -5.43 -4.55 3.89
CA PRO A 52 -6.51 -5.01 4.75
C PRO A 52 -6.01 -6.00 5.81
N GLY A 53 -6.49 -5.84 7.04
CA GLY A 53 -6.04 -6.66 8.16
C GLY A 53 -6.34 -6.04 9.50
N ARG A 54 -5.93 -6.74 10.56
CA ARG A 54 -6.07 -6.30 11.94
C ARG A 54 -4.70 -6.04 12.53
N TYR A 55 -4.46 -4.80 12.94
CA TYR A 55 -3.17 -4.31 13.36
C TYR A 55 -3.19 -3.86 14.82
N LEU A 56 -2.09 -4.09 15.53
CA LEU A 56 -1.78 -3.40 16.77
C LEU A 56 -0.87 -2.22 16.41
N VAL A 57 -1.39 -1.00 16.54
CA VAL A 57 -0.69 0.24 16.18
C VAL A 57 -0.30 1.03 17.42
N ASP A 58 0.86 1.65 17.39
CA ASP A 58 1.27 2.67 18.36
C ASP A 58 0.71 4.02 17.91
N LEU A 59 -0.13 4.64 18.75
CA LEU A 59 -0.78 5.90 18.43
C LEU A 59 0.00 7.05 19.08
N SER A 60 0.24 8.11 18.32
CA SER A 60 0.70 9.39 18.84
C SER A 60 -0.21 10.51 18.35
N LEU A 61 -0.45 11.50 19.22
CA LEU A 61 -1.24 12.69 18.93
C LEU A 61 -0.39 13.91 19.25
N ASN A 62 -0.15 14.78 18.26
CA ASN A 62 0.68 15.98 18.40
C ASN A 62 2.07 15.69 19.00
N GLY A 63 2.70 14.58 18.60
CA GLY A 63 4.01 14.15 19.08
C GLY A 63 4.02 13.50 20.46
N LYS A 64 2.87 13.36 21.13
CA LYS A 64 2.75 12.66 22.41
C LYS A 64 2.16 11.26 22.20
N GLU A 65 2.77 10.25 22.81
CA GLU A 65 2.22 8.89 22.79
C GLU A 65 0.84 8.83 23.47
N ALA A 66 -0.11 8.21 22.78
CA ALA A 66 -1.48 7.94 23.23
C ALA A 66 -1.72 6.45 23.55
N GLY A 67 -0.67 5.63 23.43
CA GLY A 67 -0.70 4.19 23.71
C GLY A 67 -1.01 3.34 22.48
N LYS A 68 -1.23 2.04 22.72
CA LYS A 68 -1.49 1.06 21.64
C LYS A 68 -2.97 0.90 21.37
N GLN A 69 -3.36 0.80 20.11
CA GLN A 69 -4.74 0.54 19.69
C GLN A 69 -4.81 -0.59 18.69
N ILE A 70 -5.93 -1.31 18.69
CA ILE A 70 -6.26 -2.23 17.60
C ILE A 70 -6.91 -1.42 16.50
N LEU A 71 -6.39 -1.51 15.28
CA LEU A 71 -6.94 -0.91 14.08
C LEU A 71 -7.34 -2.02 13.09
N ASP A 72 -8.61 -2.06 12.74
CA ASP A 72 -9.12 -2.94 11.68
C ASP A 72 -9.16 -2.15 10.37
N VAL A 73 -8.37 -2.58 9.39
CA VAL A 73 -8.29 -1.99 8.04
C VAL A 73 -9.09 -2.85 7.08
N THR A 74 -10.06 -2.25 6.40
CA THR A 74 -10.92 -2.94 5.44
C THR A 74 -10.41 -2.75 4.01
N PRO A 75 -10.86 -3.56 3.02
CA PRO A 75 -10.52 -3.33 1.61
C PRO A 75 -10.88 -1.93 1.08
N GLN A 76 -11.88 -1.28 1.69
CA GLN A 76 -12.32 0.07 1.33
C GLN A 76 -11.31 1.15 1.78
N ASP A 77 -10.45 0.83 2.74
CA ASP A 77 -9.42 1.73 3.28
C ASP A 77 -8.14 1.73 2.44
N SER A 78 -8.09 0.95 1.35
CA SER A 78 -6.85 0.67 0.59
C SER A 78 -6.03 1.90 0.22
N ASN A 79 -6.68 3.02 -0.10
CA ASN A 79 -6.01 4.28 -0.45
C ASN A 79 -6.09 5.32 0.67
N GLU A 80 -7.16 5.31 1.46
CA GLU A 80 -7.45 6.32 2.46
C GLU A 80 -8.05 5.66 3.70
N LEU A 81 -7.38 5.82 4.82
CA LEU A 81 -7.82 5.26 6.09
C LEU A 81 -9.01 6.05 6.64
N CYS A 82 -10.14 5.37 6.83
CA CYS A 82 -11.35 5.98 7.37
C CYS A 82 -11.61 5.52 8.80
N LEU A 83 -11.46 6.44 9.76
CA LEU A 83 -11.52 6.14 11.19
C LEU A 83 -12.91 6.44 11.76
N THR A 84 -13.54 5.44 12.36
CA THR A 84 -14.85 5.64 12.98
C THR A 84 -14.76 6.50 14.23
N GLU A 85 -15.82 7.24 14.53
CA GLU A 85 -15.89 8.08 15.74
C GLU A 85 -15.73 7.26 17.02
N ALA A 86 -16.26 6.04 17.04
CA ALA A 86 -16.10 5.10 18.16
C ALA A 86 -14.63 4.71 18.36
N TRP A 87 -13.88 4.46 17.28
CA TRP A 87 -12.45 4.15 17.37
C TRP A 87 -11.64 5.36 17.87
N LEU A 88 -11.91 6.54 17.30
CA LEU A 88 -11.26 7.79 17.70
C LEU A 88 -11.49 8.10 19.18
N THR A 89 -12.74 8.02 19.63
CA THR A 89 -13.12 8.27 21.02
C THR A 89 -12.45 7.29 21.98
N LYS A 90 -12.43 5.99 21.63
CA LYS A 90 -11.74 4.96 22.42
C LYS A 90 -10.23 5.23 22.51
N ALA A 91 -9.65 5.77 21.44
CA ALA A 91 -8.26 6.18 21.39
C ALA A 91 -7.97 7.52 22.10
N GLY A 92 -8.99 8.17 22.67
CA GLY A 92 -8.87 9.47 23.33
C GLY A 92 -8.69 10.65 22.35
N VAL A 93 -9.02 10.44 21.07
CA VAL A 93 -8.94 11.44 20.02
C VAL A 93 -10.33 12.00 19.76
N TYR A 94 -10.48 13.31 19.96
CA TYR A 94 -11.72 14.04 19.67
C TYR A 94 -11.53 14.90 18.44
N VAL A 95 -12.35 14.68 17.42
CA VAL A 95 -12.29 15.40 16.14
C VAL A 95 -13.33 16.51 16.11
N SER A 96 -12.95 17.68 15.58
CA SER A 96 -13.89 18.77 15.33
C SER A 96 -14.70 18.46 14.08
N ALA A 97 -16.01 18.31 14.21
CA ALA A 97 -16.90 18.02 13.09
C ALA A 97 -16.89 19.13 12.03
N ASP A 98 -16.75 20.39 12.44
CA ASP A 98 -16.72 21.53 11.52
C ASP A 98 -15.40 21.56 10.72
N TYR A 99 -14.27 21.29 11.37
CA TYR A 99 -12.96 21.30 10.73
C TYR A 99 -12.78 20.11 9.78
N PHE A 100 -13.15 18.90 10.23
CA PHE A 100 -13.00 17.67 9.44
C PHE A 100 -14.19 17.36 8.53
N ARG A 101 -15.07 18.34 8.28
CA ARG A 101 -16.30 18.13 7.51
C ARG A 101 -16.05 17.55 6.11
N GLU A 102 -15.00 18.01 5.42
CA GLU A 102 -14.64 17.55 4.08
C GLU A 102 -14.17 16.08 4.06
N GLY A 103 -13.57 15.63 5.16
CA GLY A 103 -13.10 14.26 5.33
C GLY A 103 -14.15 13.29 5.87
N TYR A 104 -15.36 13.74 6.20
CA TYR A 104 -16.40 12.88 6.74
C TYR A 104 -17.12 12.10 5.63
N ASP A 105 -17.04 10.77 5.70
CA ASP A 105 -17.80 9.87 4.83
C ASP A 105 -19.11 9.47 5.53
N ALA A 106 -20.23 10.03 5.08
CA ALA A 106 -21.55 9.74 5.64
C ALA A 106 -22.05 8.31 5.33
N THR A 107 -21.55 7.68 4.26
CA THR A 107 -21.94 6.31 3.89
C THR A 107 -21.26 5.30 4.80
N ARG A 108 -19.98 5.54 5.09
CA ARG A 108 -19.14 4.67 5.95
C ARG A 108 -19.13 5.09 7.42
N GLN A 109 -19.71 6.25 7.73
CA GLN A 109 -19.81 6.86 9.07
C GLN A 109 -18.44 6.99 9.76
N CYS A 110 -17.46 7.51 9.02
CA CYS A 110 -16.06 7.62 9.48
C CYS A 110 -15.37 8.87 8.90
N TYR A 111 -14.18 9.17 9.44
CA TYR A 111 -13.39 10.34 9.06
C TYR A 111 -12.10 9.93 8.35
N VAL A 112 -11.86 10.51 7.18
CA VAL A 112 -10.56 10.52 6.49
C VAL A 112 -9.82 11.79 6.91
N LEU A 113 -8.97 11.68 7.94
CA LEU A 113 -8.33 12.84 8.58
C LEU A 113 -7.31 13.57 7.69
N THR A 114 -6.88 12.97 6.59
CA THR A 114 -5.94 13.58 5.62
C THR A 114 -6.59 14.55 4.64
N LYS A 115 -7.93 14.70 4.68
CA LYS A 115 -8.71 15.57 3.80
C LYS A 115 -9.17 16.90 4.44
N ALA A 116 -8.71 17.20 5.64
CA ALA A 116 -9.07 18.44 6.34
C ALA A 116 -8.13 19.61 6.02
#